data_AF-A0A7V2TPK6-F1
#
_entry.id   AF-A0A7V2TPK6-F1
#
_cell.length_a   1.000
_cell.length_b   1.000
_cell.length_c   1.000
_cell.angle_alpha   90.00
_cell.angle_beta   90.00
_cell.angle_gamma   90.00
#
_symmetry.space_group_name_H-M   'P 1'
#
loop_
_entity.id
_entity.type
_entity.pdbx_description
1 polymer ?
#
loop_
_entity_poly.entity_id
_entity_poly.type
_entity_poly.pdbx_seq_one_letter_code
_entity_poly.pdbx_strand_id
1 'polypeptide(L)'
;MGNTVTRWGFAVCLLAAAAAAAQEAATDLGGYNAMEIEAGRMKGNFATGAIEEMTDGVRIRLLSDQPDTKPLPISARSMKFTWSEGKNVPDRILMEGDVQVNHPDASITADRAEWDFNSGALVFSGNPVVNNDRIKGLRGDRMTLNLKTNTFEVSRVRADQVPLQAGDAAAGTGGGGAGGLSESDITDWNGLIAVLREQGGAQTPSPGLRILSLLTQDERSLLMTLDTSVLLKRKGDMLKLINRLLRRPDFYSAEAWSAVTLPQEAQQLLDRKNELNPEEQARLNRLLLHAAYPDLVKAP
;
A
#
# COMPACT_ATOMS: atom_id res chain seq x y z
N MET A 1 -23.80 -5.15 -61.82
CA MET A 1 -22.81 -4.50 -60.94
C MET A 1 -23.54 -3.45 -60.12
N GLY A 2 -23.29 -3.37 -58.81
CA GLY A 2 -23.99 -2.42 -57.92
C GLY A 2 -24.42 -3.02 -56.58
N ASN A 3 -23.51 -3.65 -55.84
CA ASN A 3 -23.79 -4.08 -54.46
C ASN A 3 -23.81 -2.86 -53.53
N THR A 4 -24.99 -2.43 -53.10
CA THR A 4 -25.14 -1.52 -51.96
C THR A 4 -24.97 -2.31 -50.66
N VAL A 5 -23.78 -2.24 -50.07
CA VAL A 5 -23.48 -2.89 -48.77
C VAL A 5 -24.11 -2.08 -47.64
N THR A 6 -25.24 -2.53 -47.13
CA THR A 6 -25.86 -1.97 -45.91
C THR A 6 -24.99 -2.29 -44.70
N ARG A 7 -24.11 -1.35 -44.32
CA ARG A 7 -23.37 -1.42 -43.05
C ARG A 7 -24.36 -1.38 -41.89
N TRP A 8 -24.47 -2.49 -41.14
CA TRP A 8 -25.07 -2.49 -39.82
C TRP A 8 -24.13 -1.75 -38.86
N GLY A 9 -24.43 -0.48 -38.59
CA GLY A 9 -23.79 0.25 -37.51
C GLY A 9 -24.32 -0.25 -36.17
N PHE A 10 -23.47 -0.87 -35.36
CA PHE A 10 -23.78 -1.10 -33.95
C PHE A 10 -23.95 0.25 -33.26
N ALA A 11 -25.16 0.54 -32.80
CA ALA A 11 -25.43 1.73 -32.01
C ALA A 11 -24.82 1.55 -30.60
N VAL A 12 -23.76 2.31 -30.33
CA VAL A 12 -23.28 2.51 -28.95
C VAL A 12 -24.31 3.38 -28.23
N CYS A 13 -25.09 2.78 -27.34
CA CYS A 13 -26.01 3.52 -26.47
C CYS A 13 -25.24 4.25 -25.37
N LEU A 14 -24.67 5.40 -25.72
CA LEU A 14 -24.37 6.48 -24.78
C LEU A 14 -25.70 7.02 -24.23
N LEU A 15 -26.11 6.55 -23.06
CA LEU A 15 -27.15 7.23 -22.27
C LEU A 15 -26.49 8.38 -21.48
N ALA A 16 -26.99 9.59 -21.73
CA ALA A 16 -26.36 10.83 -21.29
C ALA A 16 -26.52 11.10 -19.79
N ALA A 17 -25.58 11.88 -19.25
CA ALA A 17 -25.55 12.29 -17.85
C ALA A 17 -26.75 13.18 -17.48
N ALA A 18 -27.53 12.75 -16.47
CA ALA A 18 -28.52 13.57 -15.78
C ALA A 18 -28.82 13.09 -14.33
N ALA A 19 -27.81 12.58 -13.62
CA ALA A 19 -27.90 12.24 -12.18
C ALA A 19 -26.56 12.37 -11.42
N ALA A 20 -25.57 13.05 -12.00
CA ALA A 20 -24.22 13.19 -11.45
C ALA A 20 -24.13 14.35 -10.44
N ALA A 21 -24.72 14.15 -9.25
CA ALA A 21 -24.54 15.04 -8.08
C ALA A 21 -24.97 14.43 -6.72
N ALA A 22 -25.58 13.23 -6.70
CA ALA A 22 -26.25 12.70 -5.50
C ALA A 22 -26.03 11.19 -5.24
N GLN A 23 -24.90 10.62 -5.67
CA GLN A 23 -24.57 9.21 -5.36
C GLN A 23 -23.06 8.91 -5.21
N GLU A 24 -22.20 9.92 -5.05
CA GLU A 24 -20.73 9.73 -5.02
C GLU A 24 -20.17 9.16 -3.70
N ALA A 25 -21.00 9.01 -2.66
CA ALA A 25 -20.56 8.60 -1.32
C ALA A 25 -20.54 7.07 -1.08
N ALA A 26 -20.83 6.24 -2.08
CA ALA A 26 -21.38 4.89 -1.83
C ALA A 26 -20.49 3.67 -2.19
N THR A 27 -19.25 3.82 -2.68
CA THR A 27 -18.37 2.65 -2.91
C THR A 27 -16.86 2.91 -2.78
N ASP A 28 -16.41 3.80 -1.89
CA ASP A 28 -14.96 3.90 -1.62
C ASP A 28 -14.43 2.59 -1.01
N LEU A 29 -13.59 1.90 -1.78
CA LEU A 29 -12.91 0.65 -1.42
C LEU A 29 -11.40 0.87 -1.20
N GLY A 30 -11.03 2.03 -0.63
CA GLY A 30 -9.64 2.42 -0.42
C GLY A 30 -9.04 3.09 -1.65
N GLY A 31 -9.80 3.99 -2.29
CA GLY A 31 -9.44 4.70 -3.51
C GLY A 31 -9.91 4.04 -4.80
N TYR A 32 -10.32 2.77 -4.78
CA TYR A 32 -10.97 2.13 -5.93
C TYR A 32 -12.44 2.55 -6.04
N ASN A 33 -12.87 2.90 -7.26
CA ASN A 33 -14.20 3.46 -7.54
C ASN A 33 -14.89 2.81 -8.76
N ALA A 34 -14.20 1.99 -9.55
CA ALA A 34 -14.78 1.24 -10.65
C ALA A 34 -14.33 -0.24 -10.67
N MET A 35 -15.13 -1.09 -11.30
CA MET A 35 -14.91 -2.53 -11.39
C MET A 35 -15.13 -3.02 -12.81
N GLU A 36 -14.09 -3.57 -13.43
CA GLU A 36 -14.22 -4.35 -14.67
C GLU A 36 -14.34 -5.83 -14.34
N ILE A 37 -15.20 -6.57 -15.08
CA ILE A 37 -15.43 -8.00 -14.88
C ILE A 37 -15.41 -8.74 -16.22
N GLU A 38 -14.70 -9.86 -16.26
CA GLU A 38 -14.63 -10.80 -17.38
C GLU A 38 -14.99 -12.20 -16.85
N ALA A 39 -15.87 -12.93 -17.53
CA ALA A 39 -16.21 -14.31 -17.20
C ALA A 39 -16.68 -15.08 -18.44
N GLY A 40 -16.42 -16.38 -18.50
CA GLY A 40 -16.91 -17.23 -19.60
C GLY A 40 -18.43 -17.43 -19.59
N ARG A 41 -19.05 -17.40 -18.40
CA ARG A 41 -20.50 -17.51 -18.21
C ARG A 41 -20.99 -16.61 -17.09
N MET A 42 -22.20 -16.07 -17.26
CA MET A 42 -22.93 -15.26 -16.27
C MET A 42 -24.36 -15.80 -16.13
N LYS A 43 -24.85 -15.88 -14.89
CA LYS A 43 -26.23 -16.15 -14.52
C LYS A 43 -26.74 -14.97 -13.68
N GLY A 44 -27.92 -14.47 -13.99
CA GLY A 44 -28.56 -13.37 -13.28
C GLY A 44 -30.05 -13.28 -13.60
N ASN A 45 -30.73 -12.36 -12.93
CA ASN A 45 -32.18 -12.19 -13.03
C ASN A 45 -32.52 -10.84 -13.68
N PHE A 46 -32.95 -10.88 -14.95
CA PHE A 46 -33.31 -9.70 -15.75
C PHE A 46 -34.41 -8.81 -15.12
N ALA A 47 -35.30 -9.35 -14.29
CA ALA A 47 -36.32 -8.54 -13.61
C ALA A 47 -35.73 -7.64 -12.50
N THR A 48 -34.55 -8.01 -11.97
CA THR A 48 -33.85 -7.30 -10.89
C THR A 48 -32.56 -6.61 -11.35
N GLY A 49 -32.03 -6.97 -12.53
CA GLY A 49 -30.68 -6.60 -12.97
C GLY A 49 -29.54 -7.30 -12.21
N ALA A 50 -29.83 -8.04 -11.14
CA ALA A 50 -28.82 -8.66 -10.28
C ALA A 50 -28.15 -9.85 -10.97
N ILE A 51 -26.82 -9.88 -10.90
CA ILE A 51 -25.99 -11.03 -11.29
C ILE A 51 -25.98 -12.00 -10.10
N GLU A 52 -26.33 -13.26 -10.27
CA GLU A 52 -26.30 -14.25 -9.20
C GLU A 52 -24.96 -14.97 -9.13
N GLU A 53 -24.42 -15.35 -10.28
CA GLU A 53 -23.27 -16.25 -10.39
C GLU A 53 -22.50 -16.04 -11.69
N MET A 54 -21.18 -16.18 -11.64
CA MET A 54 -20.28 -16.21 -12.78
C MET A 54 -19.37 -17.43 -12.70
N THR A 55 -19.09 -18.04 -13.85
CA THR A 55 -18.30 -19.29 -13.97
C THR A 55 -17.41 -19.28 -15.21
N ASP A 56 -16.66 -20.37 -15.40
CA ASP A 56 -15.68 -20.58 -16.48
C ASP A 56 -14.52 -19.56 -16.47
N GLY A 57 -14.00 -19.27 -15.26
CA GLY A 57 -12.87 -18.38 -15.05
C GLY A 57 -13.32 -16.92 -14.99
N VAL A 58 -13.50 -16.43 -13.77
CA VAL A 58 -13.94 -15.06 -13.48
C VAL A 58 -12.72 -14.22 -13.13
N ARG A 59 -12.58 -13.05 -13.78
CA ARG A 59 -11.59 -12.03 -13.45
C ARG A 59 -12.31 -10.72 -13.14
N ILE A 60 -12.00 -10.15 -11.99
CA ILE A 60 -12.37 -8.79 -11.60
C ILE A 60 -11.10 -7.95 -11.61
N ARG A 61 -11.19 -6.70 -12.07
CA ARG A 61 -10.12 -5.70 -11.92
C ARG A 61 -10.71 -4.43 -11.35
N LEU A 62 -10.30 -4.08 -10.13
CA LEU A 62 -10.67 -2.82 -9.52
C LEU A 62 -9.81 -1.70 -10.12
N LEU A 63 -10.45 -0.58 -10.39
CA LEU A 63 -9.85 0.62 -10.98
C LEU A 63 -10.06 1.82 -10.05
N SER A 64 -9.17 2.80 -10.20
CA SER A 64 -9.16 4.06 -9.48
C SER A 64 -8.87 5.18 -10.47
N ASP A 65 -9.53 6.32 -10.32
CA ASP A 65 -9.17 7.55 -11.05
C ASP A 65 -7.95 8.27 -10.43
N GLN A 66 -7.40 7.76 -9.33
CA GLN A 66 -6.19 8.31 -8.70
C GLN A 66 -4.94 7.87 -9.50
N PRO A 67 -4.06 8.80 -9.92
CA PRO A 67 -3.01 8.51 -10.90
C PRO A 67 -1.96 7.48 -10.44
N ASP A 68 -1.71 7.38 -9.13
CA ASP A 68 -0.72 6.46 -8.56
C ASP A 68 -1.32 5.12 -8.09
N THR A 69 -2.64 4.98 -8.10
CA THR A 69 -3.34 3.78 -7.60
C THR A 69 -3.43 2.73 -8.70
N LYS A 70 -2.49 1.78 -8.66
CA LYS A 70 -2.45 0.65 -9.59
C LYS A 70 -3.73 -0.19 -9.51
N PRO A 71 -4.25 -0.73 -10.64
CA PRO A 71 -5.37 -1.66 -10.62
C PRO A 71 -5.13 -2.87 -9.71
N LEU A 72 -6.21 -3.41 -9.15
CA LEU A 72 -6.18 -4.59 -8.29
C LEU A 72 -6.89 -5.77 -8.98
N PRO A 73 -6.14 -6.71 -9.61
CA PRO A 73 -6.69 -7.91 -10.21
C PRO A 73 -7.08 -8.95 -9.15
N ILE A 74 -8.26 -9.52 -9.32
CA ILE A 74 -8.83 -10.61 -8.54
C ILE A 74 -9.30 -11.67 -9.55
N SER A 75 -9.03 -12.94 -9.32
CA SER A 75 -9.58 -14.03 -10.15
C SER A 75 -9.99 -15.23 -9.32
N ALA A 76 -10.97 -15.99 -9.83
CA ALA A 76 -11.41 -17.26 -9.28
C ALA A 76 -12.05 -18.11 -10.39
N ARG A 77 -12.22 -19.41 -10.16
CA ARG A 77 -12.93 -20.30 -11.08
C ARG A 77 -14.41 -19.94 -11.20
N SER A 78 -15.01 -19.53 -10.09
CA SER A 78 -16.41 -19.13 -9.97
C SER A 78 -16.60 -18.03 -8.91
N MET A 79 -17.63 -17.21 -9.09
CA MET A 79 -18.03 -16.17 -8.13
C MET A 79 -19.55 -16.12 -8.00
N LYS A 80 -20.07 -16.04 -6.77
CA LYS A 80 -21.50 -15.89 -6.44
C LYS A 80 -21.71 -14.56 -5.73
N PHE A 81 -22.75 -13.84 -6.11
CA PHE A 81 -22.99 -12.47 -5.69
C PHE A 81 -24.30 -12.41 -4.88
N THR A 82 -24.27 -11.72 -3.74
CA THR A 82 -25.46 -11.48 -2.91
C THR A 82 -25.77 -9.99 -2.91
N TRP A 83 -27.05 -9.64 -3.08
CA TRP A 83 -27.52 -8.26 -3.22
C TRP A 83 -28.72 -8.00 -2.30
N SER A 84 -28.71 -6.85 -1.64
CA SER A 84 -29.90 -6.25 -1.04
C SER A 84 -30.70 -5.50 -2.10
N GLU A 85 -32.02 -5.44 -1.91
CA GLU A 85 -32.94 -4.72 -2.79
C GLU A 85 -32.53 -3.24 -2.94
N GLY A 86 -32.57 -2.74 -4.17
CA GLY A 86 -32.22 -1.34 -4.50
C GLY A 86 -30.73 -0.98 -4.47
N LYS A 87 -29.80 -1.93 -4.23
CA LYS A 87 -28.36 -1.65 -4.31
C LYS A 87 -27.79 -1.87 -5.71
N ASN A 88 -26.95 -0.92 -6.16
CA ASN A 88 -26.17 -1.01 -7.40
C ASN A 88 -24.83 -1.74 -7.23
N VAL A 89 -24.51 -2.21 -6.02
CA VAL A 89 -23.30 -2.98 -5.68
C VAL A 89 -23.70 -4.20 -4.84
N PRO A 90 -23.00 -5.34 -4.97
CA PRO A 90 -23.30 -6.51 -4.16
C PRO A 90 -22.94 -6.23 -2.70
N ASP A 91 -23.66 -6.85 -1.77
CA ASP A 91 -23.25 -6.91 -0.36
C ASP A 91 -22.07 -7.85 -0.17
N ARG A 92 -22.07 -8.94 -0.94
CA ARG A 92 -21.09 -10.02 -0.80
C ARG A 92 -20.75 -10.67 -2.13
N ILE A 93 -19.47 -10.99 -2.31
CA ILE A 93 -18.99 -11.88 -3.37
C ILE A 93 -18.30 -13.08 -2.71
N LEU A 94 -18.84 -14.27 -2.96
CA LEU A 94 -18.19 -15.54 -2.62
C LEU A 94 -17.42 -16.05 -3.83
N MET A 95 -16.11 -16.25 -3.68
CA MET A 95 -15.18 -16.69 -4.72
C MET A 95 -14.74 -18.13 -4.42
N GLU A 96 -14.88 -19.06 -5.38
CA GLU A 96 -14.56 -20.48 -5.16
C GLU A 96 -13.73 -21.05 -6.32
N GLY A 97 -12.64 -21.75 -5.96
CA GLY A 97 -11.66 -22.38 -6.85
C GLY A 97 -10.59 -21.41 -7.33
N ASP A 98 -9.31 -21.79 -7.17
CA ASP A 98 -8.14 -21.11 -7.73
C ASP A 98 -8.15 -19.58 -7.51
N VAL A 99 -8.53 -19.14 -6.30
CA VAL A 99 -8.69 -17.72 -5.98
C VAL A 99 -7.32 -17.06 -5.92
N GLN A 100 -7.14 -15.98 -6.66
CA GLN A 100 -5.92 -15.16 -6.64
C GLN A 100 -6.27 -13.68 -6.54
N VAL A 101 -5.52 -12.95 -5.72
CA VAL A 101 -5.60 -11.49 -5.56
C VAL A 101 -4.21 -10.91 -5.65
N ASN A 102 -4.00 -9.99 -6.59
CA ASN A 102 -2.70 -9.34 -6.81
C ASN A 102 -2.79 -7.88 -6.34
N HIS A 103 -2.61 -7.66 -5.03
CA HIS A 103 -2.46 -6.33 -4.45
C HIS A 103 -1.08 -5.76 -4.78
N PRO A 104 -0.89 -4.43 -4.93
CA PRO A 104 0.42 -3.84 -5.23
C PRO A 104 1.55 -4.24 -4.28
N ASP A 105 1.22 -4.50 -3.00
CA ASP A 105 2.18 -4.91 -1.96
C ASP A 105 2.28 -6.44 -1.76
N ALA A 106 1.35 -7.24 -2.30
CA ALA A 106 1.27 -8.69 -2.04
C ALA A 106 0.37 -9.45 -3.04
N SER A 107 0.79 -10.66 -3.39
CA SER A 107 -0.08 -11.65 -4.03
C SER A 107 -0.64 -12.64 -3.00
N ILE A 108 -1.92 -12.97 -3.09
CA ILE A 108 -2.61 -13.91 -2.21
C ILE A 108 -3.28 -14.97 -3.07
N THR A 109 -3.10 -16.26 -2.74
CA THR A 109 -3.81 -17.38 -3.38
C THR A 109 -4.55 -18.21 -2.34
N ALA A 110 -5.75 -18.72 -2.66
CA ALA A 110 -6.54 -19.58 -1.77
C ALA A 110 -7.55 -20.45 -2.55
N ASP A 111 -8.11 -21.48 -1.91
CA ASP A 111 -9.19 -22.28 -2.50
C ASP A 111 -10.51 -21.50 -2.55
N ARG A 112 -10.73 -20.59 -1.58
CA ARG A 112 -11.96 -19.81 -1.41
C ARG A 112 -11.70 -18.45 -0.77
N ALA A 113 -12.41 -17.41 -1.23
CA ALA A 113 -12.47 -16.12 -0.56
C ALA A 113 -13.90 -15.60 -0.43
N GLU A 114 -14.18 -14.82 0.60
CA GLU A 114 -15.46 -14.16 0.82
C GLU A 114 -15.23 -12.66 1.00
N TRP A 115 -15.79 -11.86 0.10
CA TRP A 115 -15.70 -10.40 0.13
C TRP A 115 -17.00 -9.82 0.65
N ASP A 116 -16.95 -9.09 1.76
CA ASP A 116 -18.04 -8.27 2.28
C ASP A 116 -17.80 -6.79 1.89
N PHE A 117 -18.68 -6.22 1.06
CA PHE A 117 -18.53 -4.86 0.52
C PHE A 117 -18.88 -3.76 1.53
N ASN A 118 -19.75 -4.08 2.49
CA ASN A 118 -20.16 -3.15 3.54
C ASN A 118 -18.95 -2.82 4.44
N SER A 119 -18.22 -3.84 4.90
CA SER A 119 -16.99 -3.72 5.69
C SER A 119 -15.71 -3.49 4.86
N GLY A 120 -15.71 -3.89 3.59
CA GLY A 120 -14.51 -3.94 2.75
C GLY A 120 -13.58 -5.12 3.05
N ALA A 121 -14.00 -6.08 3.88
CA ALA A 121 -13.19 -7.24 4.26
C ALA A 121 -13.26 -8.35 3.20
N LEU A 122 -12.09 -8.77 2.71
CA LEU A 122 -11.88 -9.86 1.78
C LEU A 122 -11.15 -10.99 2.53
N VAL A 123 -11.86 -12.10 2.78
CA VAL A 123 -11.42 -13.13 3.72
C VAL A 123 -11.14 -14.44 3.00
N PHE A 124 -9.87 -14.86 3.03
CA PHE A 124 -9.34 -16.04 2.36
C PHE A 124 -9.35 -17.27 3.29
N SER A 125 -9.64 -18.43 2.71
CA SER A 125 -9.79 -19.71 3.40
C SER A 125 -9.54 -20.88 2.44
N GLY A 126 -9.21 -22.05 2.99
CA GLY A 126 -8.73 -23.18 2.19
C GLY A 126 -7.34 -22.89 1.67
N ASN A 127 -6.33 -23.35 2.41
CA ASN A 127 -4.91 -23.22 2.07
C ASN A 127 -4.46 -21.80 1.62
N PRO A 128 -4.87 -20.71 2.30
CA PRO A 128 -4.47 -19.38 1.85
C PRO A 128 -2.96 -19.17 2.03
N VAL A 129 -2.33 -18.62 0.99
CA VAL A 129 -0.90 -18.33 0.91
C VAL A 129 -0.69 -16.89 0.47
N VAL A 130 0.13 -16.13 1.19
CA VAL A 130 0.62 -14.82 0.74
C VAL A 130 2.07 -14.93 0.27
N ASN A 131 2.35 -14.28 -0.85
CA ASN A 131 3.70 -14.01 -1.32
C ASN A 131 3.84 -12.51 -1.60
N ASN A 132 4.82 -11.86 -0.96
CA ASN A 132 5.30 -10.54 -1.32
C ASN A 132 6.82 -10.60 -1.54
N ASP A 133 7.51 -9.46 -1.65
CA ASP A 133 8.95 -9.46 -1.91
C ASP A 133 9.77 -10.04 -0.75
N ARG A 134 9.33 -9.87 0.51
CA ARG A 134 10.05 -10.35 1.71
C ARG A 134 9.65 -11.73 2.20
N ILE A 135 8.43 -12.16 1.96
CA ILE A 135 7.87 -13.40 2.51
C ILE A 135 7.30 -14.21 1.37
N LYS A 136 7.86 -15.40 1.16
CA LYS A 136 7.35 -16.41 0.23
C LYS A 136 6.72 -17.53 1.05
N GLY A 137 5.54 -18.01 0.64
CA GLY A 137 4.87 -19.10 1.34
C GLY A 137 4.41 -18.75 2.77
N LEU A 138 3.93 -17.52 3.02
CA LEU A 138 3.24 -17.23 4.28
C LEU A 138 1.89 -17.93 4.24
N ARG A 139 1.69 -18.96 5.06
CA ARG A 139 0.43 -19.72 5.18
C ARG A 139 -0.30 -19.37 6.47
N GLY A 140 -1.59 -19.64 6.48
CA GLY A 140 -2.43 -19.56 7.67
C GLY A 140 -3.72 -20.34 7.44
N ASP A 141 -4.53 -20.48 8.48
CA ASP A 141 -5.80 -21.21 8.35
C ASP A 141 -6.95 -20.26 7.91
N ARG A 142 -6.77 -18.94 8.07
CA ARG A 142 -7.65 -17.86 7.57
C ARG A 142 -6.83 -16.57 7.43
N MET A 143 -7.08 -15.79 6.39
CA MET A 143 -6.45 -14.47 6.19
C MET A 143 -7.51 -13.43 5.84
N THR A 144 -7.33 -12.19 6.27
CA THR A 144 -8.24 -11.08 5.97
C THR A 144 -7.44 -9.92 5.38
N LEU A 145 -7.85 -9.42 4.22
CA LEU A 145 -7.44 -8.14 3.66
C LEU A 145 -8.63 -7.18 3.74
N ASN A 146 -8.52 -6.04 4.41
CA ASN A 146 -9.56 -5.03 4.40
C ASN A 146 -9.17 -3.88 3.47
N LEU A 147 -9.88 -3.75 2.35
CA LEU A 147 -9.55 -2.78 1.30
C LEU A 147 -9.79 -1.33 1.72
N LYS A 148 -10.81 -1.06 2.56
CA LYS A 148 -11.13 0.30 3.04
C LYS A 148 -10.10 0.87 4.01
N THR A 149 -9.41 0.01 4.77
CA THR A 149 -8.39 0.40 5.76
C THR A 149 -6.97 0.04 5.34
N ASN A 150 -6.82 -0.69 4.22
CA ASN A 150 -5.59 -1.32 3.76
C ASN A 150 -4.85 -2.11 4.87
N THR A 151 -5.62 -2.88 5.66
CA THR A 151 -5.09 -3.73 6.74
C THR A 151 -5.10 -5.20 6.37
N PHE A 152 -4.18 -5.98 6.95
CA PHE A 152 -4.03 -7.40 6.67
C PHE A 152 -3.79 -8.20 7.96
N GLU A 153 -4.54 -9.29 8.13
CA GLU A 153 -4.50 -10.17 9.31
C GLU A 153 -4.38 -11.65 8.90
N VAL A 154 -3.63 -12.44 9.69
CA VAL A 154 -3.47 -13.89 9.49
C VAL A 154 -3.75 -14.64 10.79
N SER A 155 -4.64 -15.62 10.73
CA SER A 155 -4.91 -16.55 11.83
C SER A 155 -4.08 -17.83 11.67
N ARG A 156 -3.47 -18.29 12.77
CA ARG A 156 -2.70 -19.56 12.85
C ARG A 156 -1.58 -19.64 11.80
N VAL A 157 -0.69 -18.65 11.86
CA VAL A 157 0.44 -18.48 10.94
C VAL A 157 1.36 -19.71 10.91
N ARG A 158 1.70 -20.16 9.70
CA ARG A 158 2.80 -21.10 9.42
C ARG A 158 3.54 -20.59 8.18
N ALA A 159 4.86 -20.54 8.18
CA ALA A 159 5.63 -20.09 7.04
C ALA A 159 6.74 -21.10 6.73
N ASP A 160 6.85 -21.50 5.47
CA ASP A 160 7.74 -22.60 5.06
C ASP A 160 9.22 -22.20 5.17
N GLN A 161 9.51 -20.92 4.90
CA GLN A 161 10.81 -20.28 5.17
C GLN A 161 10.59 -18.89 5.75
N VAL A 162 10.99 -18.71 7.01
CA VAL A 162 11.29 -17.39 7.57
C VAL A 162 12.81 -17.32 7.66
N PRO A 163 13.50 -16.57 6.80
CA PRO A 163 14.96 -16.46 6.87
C PRO A 163 15.35 -15.81 8.20
N LEU A 164 15.98 -16.60 9.08
CA LEU A 164 16.52 -16.16 10.38
C LEU A 164 17.93 -15.54 10.27
N GLN A 165 18.49 -15.53 9.06
CA GLN A 165 19.71 -14.82 8.70
C GLN A 165 19.43 -14.01 7.43
N ALA A 166 19.92 -12.76 7.40
CA ALA A 166 19.85 -11.92 6.22
C ALA A 166 20.78 -12.47 5.14
N GLY A 167 20.19 -13.00 4.07
CA GLY A 167 20.88 -13.38 2.84
C GLY A 167 20.30 -12.59 1.67
N ASP A 168 21.17 -11.97 0.89
CA ASP A 168 20.88 -10.92 -0.09
C ASP A 168 19.75 -11.23 -1.10
N ALA A 169 18.55 -10.68 -0.87
CA ALA A 169 17.55 -10.40 -1.91
C ALA A 169 16.49 -9.36 -1.48
N ALA A 170 16.62 -8.13 -1.99
CA ALA A 170 15.58 -7.08 -2.17
C ALA A 170 14.45 -6.94 -1.11
N ALA A 171 14.53 -5.90 -0.27
CA ALA A 171 13.69 -5.79 0.94
C ALA A 171 12.63 -4.67 0.95
N GLY A 172 11.33 -5.00 1.00
CA GLY A 172 10.23 -4.14 1.52
C GLY A 172 9.03 -4.91 2.15
N THR A 173 8.44 -4.55 3.30
CA THR A 173 8.85 -3.62 4.39
C THR A 173 8.28 -4.07 5.76
N GLY A 174 9.12 -4.30 6.79
CA GLY A 174 8.70 -4.66 8.17
C GLY A 174 9.76 -5.48 8.94
N GLY A 175 10.19 -5.01 10.11
CA GLY A 175 11.31 -5.57 10.88
C GLY A 175 12.66 -4.93 10.52
N GLY A 176 13.40 -4.46 11.52
CA GLY A 176 14.69 -3.80 11.36
C GLY A 176 15.81 -4.79 11.00
N GLY A 177 16.15 -4.87 9.71
CA GLY A 177 17.55 -5.12 9.34
C GLY A 177 18.42 -3.93 9.79
N ALA A 178 19.74 -4.06 9.80
CA ALA A 178 20.68 -3.25 10.60
C ALA A 178 20.62 -1.71 10.48
N GLY A 179 19.89 -1.14 9.51
CA GLY A 179 19.62 0.31 9.37
C GLY A 179 18.14 0.72 9.27
N GLY A 180 17.18 -0.21 9.45
CA GLY A 180 15.74 0.07 9.34
C GLY A 180 15.11 0.55 10.66
N LEU A 181 14.22 1.54 10.58
CA LEU A 181 13.47 2.09 11.72
C LEU A 181 12.15 1.32 11.93
N SER A 182 11.83 0.99 13.18
CA SER A 182 10.50 0.53 13.62
C SER A 182 9.72 1.66 14.32
N GLU A 183 8.41 1.49 14.55
CA GLU A 183 7.62 2.50 15.27
C GLU A 183 8.13 2.73 16.70
N SER A 184 8.64 1.67 17.35
CA SER A 184 9.14 1.73 18.73
C SER A 184 10.53 2.34 18.86
N ASP A 185 11.20 2.65 17.75
CA ASP A 185 12.48 3.38 17.74
C ASP A 185 12.30 4.90 17.82
N ILE A 186 11.09 5.40 17.54
CA ILE A 186 10.73 6.81 17.78
C ILE A 186 10.08 6.88 19.17
N THR A 187 10.80 7.52 20.10
CA THR A 187 10.40 7.67 21.51
C THR A 187 9.32 8.73 21.68
N ASP A 188 9.41 9.84 20.95
CA ASP A 188 8.38 10.88 20.88
C ASP A 188 8.08 11.28 19.43
N TRP A 189 6.99 10.73 18.92
CA TRP A 189 6.45 11.07 17.59
C TRP A 189 5.99 12.52 17.48
N ASN A 190 5.49 13.13 18.56
CA ASN A 190 4.99 14.50 18.56
C ASN A 190 6.17 15.49 18.51
N GLY A 191 7.17 15.29 19.35
CA GLY A 191 8.44 16.03 19.32
C GLY A 191 9.17 15.90 17.97
N LEU A 192 9.22 14.69 17.38
CA LEU A 192 9.82 14.49 16.07
C LEU A 192 9.09 15.25 14.95
N ILE A 193 7.75 15.25 14.95
CA ILE A 193 6.97 16.07 13.98
C ILE A 193 7.24 17.56 14.19
N ALA A 194 7.26 18.02 15.44
CA ALA A 194 7.47 19.43 15.77
C ALA A 194 8.84 19.93 15.30
N VAL A 195 9.93 19.23 15.64
CA VAL A 195 11.29 19.65 15.29
C VAL A 195 11.55 19.59 13.77
N LEU A 196 10.97 18.60 13.07
CA LEU A 196 11.07 18.50 11.60
C LEU A 196 10.35 19.67 10.90
N ARG A 197 9.19 20.10 11.42
CA ARG A 197 8.47 21.28 10.91
C ARG A 197 9.21 22.58 11.17
N GLU A 198 9.70 22.77 12.39
CA GLU A 198 10.49 23.95 12.78
C GLU A 198 11.72 24.09 11.89
N GLN A 199 12.54 23.03 11.80
CA GLN A 199 13.75 23.03 10.99
C GLN A 199 13.45 23.16 9.49
N GLY A 200 12.42 22.49 8.97
CA GLY A 200 12.03 22.57 7.55
C GLY A 200 11.28 23.82 7.13
N GLY A 201 10.89 24.68 8.09
CA GLY A 201 10.41 26.05 7.86
C GLY A 201 11.51 27.11 7.98
N ALA A 202 12.66 26.79 8.58
CA ALA A 202 13.80 27.69 8.70
C ALA A 202 14.58 27.82 7.39
N GLN A 203 15.32 28.92 7.24
CA GLN A 203 16.24 29.15 6.10
C GLN A 203 17.68 28.67 6.40
N THR A 204 17.96 28.26 7.64
CA THR A 204 19.29 27.79 8.07
C THR A 204 19.46 26.30 7.77
N PRO A 205 20.59 25.86 7.17
CA PRO A 205 20.90 24.45 7.01
C PRO A 205 20.78 23.69 8.34
N SER A 206 19.99 22.62 8.33
CA SER A 206 19.69 21.80 9.51
C SER A 206 19.27 20.39 9.08
N PRO A 207 19.35 19.37 9.95
CA PRO A 207 19.00 18.00 9.58
C PRO A 207 17.56 17.89 9.08
N GLY A 208 16.61 18.58 9.73
CA GLY A 208 15.21 18.57 9.37
C GLY A 208 14.92 19.27 8.05
N LEU A 209 15.58 20.41 7.78
CA LEU A 209 15.50 21.05 6.46
C LEU A 209 16.02 20.12 5.35
N ARG A 210 17.13 19.41 5.60
CA ARG A 210 17.65 18.42 4.65
C ARG A 210 16.67 17.27 4.44
N ILE A 211 16.17 16.65 5.51
CA ILE A 211 15.16 15.57 5.46
C ILE A 211 13.93 16.02 4.65
N LEU A 212 13.38 17.21 4.92
CA LEU A 212 12.21 17.73 4.21
C LEU A 212 12.51 18.11 2.75
N SER A 213 13.75 18.43 2.39
CA SER A 213 14.15 18.67 0.99
C SER A 213 14.22 17.41 0.13
N LEU A 214 14.22 16.22 0.75
CA LEU A 214 14.29 14.92 0.08
C LEU A 214 12.91 14.25 -0.10
N LEU A 215 11.86 14.90 0.40
CA LEU A 215 10.45 14.55 0.20
C LEU A 215 9.93 15.10 -1.13
N THR A 216 8.85 14.51 -1.65
CA THR A 216 8.08 15.16 -2.71
C THR A 216 7.39 16.42 -2.19
N GLN A 217 6.93 17.28 -3.11
CA GLN A 217 6.17 18.48 -2.75
C GLN A 217 4.92 18.14 -1.93
N ASP A 218 4.22 17.06 -2.30
CA ASP A 218 2.99 16.62 -1.61
C ASP A 218 3.31 16.02 -0.24
N GLU A 219 4.33 15.17 -0.12
CA GLU A 219 4.79 14.63 1.17
C GLU A 219 5.21 15.74 2.14
N ARG A 220 5.95 16.75 1.66
CA ARG A 220 6.32 17.93 2.44
C ARG A 220 5.09 18.76 2.81
N SER A 221 4.16 18.97 1.88
CA SER A 221 2.92 19.70 2.13
C SER A 221 2.09 19.02 3.22
N LEU A 222 1.86 17.70 3.12
CA LEU A 222 1.15 16.91 4.12
C LEU A 222 1.82 16.98 5.49
N LEU A 223 3.15 16.83 5.55
CA LEU A 223 3.89 16.92 6.80
C LEU A 223 3.80 18.32 7.44
N MET A 224 3.80 19.39 6.64
CA MET A 224 3.76 20.78 7.14
C MET A 224 2.36 21.30 7.47
N THR A 225 1.31 20.81 6.79
CA THR A 225 -0.05 21.41 6.86
C THR A 225 -1.09 20.59 7.63
N LEU A 226 -0.96 19.26 7.72
CA LEU A 226 -1.93 18.44 8.45
C LEU A 226 -1.87 18.69 9.97
N ASP A 227 -2.98 18.49 10.67
CA ASP A 227 -2.96 18.49 12.14
C ASP A 227 -2.05 17.38 12.67
N THR A 228 -1.26 17.70 13.70
CA THR A 228 -0.36 16.72 14.34
C THR A 228 -1.13 15.51 14.89
N SER A 229 -2.35 15.72 15.37
CA SER A 229 -3.26 14.65 15.83
C SER A 229 -3.68 13.68 14.72
N VAL A 230 -3.70 14.12 13.46
CA VAL A 230 -3.96 13.28 12.28
C VAL A 230 -2.70 12.52 11.89
N LEU A 231 -1.54 13.18 11.89
CA LEU A 231 -0.24 12.51 11.64
C LEU A 231 0.05 11.42 12.68
N LEU A 232 -0.26 11.65 13.95
CA LEU A 232 -0.11 10.67 15.04
C LEU A 232 -1.03 9.44 14.89
N LYS A 233 -2.09 9.51 14.07
CA LYS A 233 -2.90 8.34 13.66
C LYS A 233 -2.33 7.63 12.43
N ARG A 234 -1.38 8.26 11.70
CA ARG A 234 -0.77 7.80 10.45
C ARG A 234 0.74 7.51 10.58
N LYS A 235 1.20 7.16 11.78
CA LYS A 235 2.62 6.85 12.06
C LYS A 235 3.19 5.79 11.11
N GLY A 236 2.41 4.78 10.72
CA GLY A 236 2.83 3.77 9.74
C GLY A 236 3.23 4.36 8.39
N ASP A 237 2.52 5.38 7.91
CA ASP A 237 2.85 6.07 6.65
C ASP A 237 4.11 6.90 6.80
N MET A 238 4.23 7.64 7.91
CA MET A 238 5.45 8.39 8.25
C MET A 238 6.66 7.45 8.38
N LEU A 239 6.49 6.27 8.98
CA LEU A 239 7.54 5.28 9.17
C LEU A 239 8.01 4.71 7.82
N LYS A 240 7.10 4.45 6.89
CA LYS A 240 7.44 4.05 5.51
C LYS A 240 8.26 5.14 4.81
N LEU A 241 7.82 6.41 4.95
CA LEU A 241 8.49 7.59 4.38
C LEU A 241 9.90 7.80 4.96
N ILE A 242 10.07 7.73 6.28
CA ILE A 242 11.39 7.84 6.93
C ILE A 242 12.30 6.68 6.47
N ASN A 243 11.81 5.44 6.46
CA ASN A 243 12.60 4.29 5.99
C ASN A 243 13.00 4.38 4.51
N ARG A 244 12.17 5.00 3.66
CA ARG A 244 12.53 5.32 2.27
C ARG A 244 13.67 6.34 2.22
N LEU A 245 13.61 7.40 3.03
CA LEU A 245 14.68 8.40 3.11
C LEU A 245 16.00 7.84 3.66
N LEU A 246 15.95 6.94 4.65
CA LEU A 246 17.15 6.28 5.20
C LEU A 246 17.94 5.50 4.15
N ARG A 247 17.36 5.12 3.01
CA ARG A 247 18.07 4.43 1.91
C ARG A 247 18.70 5.37 0.89
N ARG A 248 18.52 6.69 1.03
CA ARG A 248 19.02 7.67 0.05
C ARG A 248 20.51 7.99 0.25
N PRO A 249 21.37 7.93 -0.79
CA PRO A 249 22.77 8.32 -0.67
C PRO A 249 22.95 9.82 -0.43
N ASP A 250 21.96 10.63 -0.80
CA ASP A 250 21.94 12.08 -0.60
C ASP A 250 21.27 12.51 0.72
N PHE A 251 21.02 11.59 1.66
CA PHE A 251 20.44 11.91 2.98
C PHE A 251 21.28 12.93 3.76
N TYR A 252 22.61 12.74 3.79
CA TYR A 252 23.56 13.60 4.50
C TYR A 252 23.93 14.87 3.71
N SER A 253 24.12 15.98 4.43
CA SER A 253 25.01 17.06 3.98
C SER A 253 25.80 17.62 5.15
N ALA A 254 27.08 17.97 4.91
CA ALA A 254 27.97 18.48 5.96
C ALA A 254 27.50 19.81 6.57
N GLU A 255 26.85 20.65 5.76
CA GLU A 255 26.25 21.91 6.21
C GLU A 255 25.10 21.67 7.19
N ALA A 256 24.19 20.73 6.88
CA ALA A 256 23.03 20.43 7.70
C ALA A 256 23.38 19.70 9.01
N TRP A 257 24.44 18.89 9.03
CA TRP A 257 24.93 18.20 10.23
C TRP A 257 26.09 18.93 10.94
N SER A 258 26.43 20.16 10.53
CA SER A 258 27.57 20.92 11.08
C SER A 258 27.51 21.17 12.59
N ALA A 259 26.30 21.24 13.16
CA ALA A 259 26.05 21.38 14.60
C ALA A 259 25.82 20.03 15.33
N VAL A 260 25.92 18.90 14.64
CA VAL A 260 25.61 17.56 15.17
C VAL A 260 26.90 16.79 15.43
N THR A 261 27.10 16.34 16.68
CA THR A 261 28.21 15.45 17.02
C THR A 261 27.96 14.06 16.44
N LEU A 262 28.72 13.67 15.42
CA LEU A 262 28.57 12.38 14.78
C LEU A 262 29.23 11.26 15.60
N PRO A 263 28.60 10.07 15.74
CA PRO A 263 29.23 8.92 16.35
C PRO A 263 30.36 8.36 15.46
N GLN A 264 31.36 7.73 16.06
CA GLN A 264 32.56 7.22 15.37
C GLN A 264 32.23 6.30 14.19
N GLU A 265 31.22 5.42 14.33
CA GLU A 265 30.73 4.54 13.27
C GLU A 265 30.20 5.33 12.06
N ALA A 266 29.46 6.41 12.28
CA ALA A 266 28.95 7.26 11.20
C ALA A 266 30.08 8.01 10.48
N GLN A 267 31.12 8.45 11.21
CA GLN A 267 32.29 9.08 10.59
C GLN A 267 33.04 8.07 9.69
N GLN A 268 33.28 6.86 10.16
CA GLN A 268 33.94 5.80 9.38
C GLN A 268 33.17 5.44 8.10
N LEU A 269 31.83 5.39 8.17
CA LEU A 269 30.97 5.16 7.01
C LEU A 269 30.97 6.38 6.05
N LEU A 270 31.01 7.61 6.56
CA LEU A 270 31.12 8.82 5.73
C LEU A 270 32.44 8.91 4.97
N ASP A 271 33.55 8.51 5.60
CA ASP A 271 34.88 8.51 4.99
C ASP A 271 34.94 7.58 3.75
N ARG A 272 34.10 6.52 3.74
CA ARG A 272 33.96 5.56 2.63
C ARG A 272 32.61 5.66 1.90
N LYS A 273 31.91 6.80 1.98
CA LYS A 273 30.53 6.98 1.47
C LYS A 273 30.28 6.55 0.01
N ASN A 274 31.31 6.57 -0.85
CA ASN A 274 31.21 6.20 -2.27
C ASN A 274 31.30 4.68 -2.50
N GLU A 275 31.65 3.90 -1.47
CA GLU A 275 31.84 2.43 -1.52
C GLU A 275 30.72 1.68 -0.76
N LEU A 276 29.81 2.39 -0.10
CA LEU A 276 28.80 1.78 0.77
C LEU A 276 27.78 0.97 -0.03
N ASN A 277 27.51 -0.23 0.45
CA ASN A 277 26.38 -1.02 -0.03
C ASN A 277 25.03 -0.44 0.50
N PRO A 278 23.87 -0.88 -0.01
CA PRO A 278 22.57 -0.34 0.40
C PRO A 278 22.23 -0.50 1.89
N GLU A 279 22.78 -1.51 2.58
CA GLU A 279 22.57 -1.72 4.02
C GLU A 279 23.49 -0.82 4.85
N GLU A 280 24.76 -0.68 4.46
CA GLU A 280 25.71 0.26 5.06
C GLU A 280 25.23 1.71 4.91
N GLN A 281 24.66 2.06 3.75
CA GLN A 281 24.03 3.37 3.52
C GLN A 281 22.84 3.61 4.46
N ALA A 282 22.01 2.58 4.68
CA ALA A 282 20.90 2.65 5.63
C ALA A 282 21.40 2.76 7.08
N ARG A 283 22.44 2.01 7.46
CA ARG A 283 23.10 2.07 8.78
C ARG A 283 23.64 3.47 9.05
N LEU A 284 24.39 4.04 8.09
CA LEU A 284 24.90 5.42 8.17
C LEU A 284 23.77 6.43 8.40
N ASN A 285 22.75 6.41 7.55
CA ASN A 285 21.65 7.38 7.66
C ASN A 285 20.84 7.21 8.96
N ARG A 286 20.74 5.98 9.46
CA ARG A 286 20.07 5.66 10.73
C ARG A 286 20.86 6.15 11.94
N LEU A 287 22.19 6.12 11.88
CA LEU A 287 23.09 6.76 12.87
C LEU A 287 23.00 8.29 12.79
N LEU A 288 22.99 8.86 11.58
CA LEU A 288 22.84 10.31 11.36
C LEU A 288 21.50 10.85 11.87
N LEU A 289 20.41 10.10 11.70
CA LEU A 289 19.09 10.43 12.22
C LEU A 289 19.05 10.40 13.76
N HIS A 290 19.66 9.37 14.38
CA HIS A 290 19.81 9.30 15.83
C HIS A 290 20.66 10.46 16.37
N ALA A 291 21.82 10.73 15.76
CA ALA A 291 22.72 11.80 16.18
C ALA A 291 22.06 13.19 16.11
N ALA A 292 21.20 13.43 15.10
CA ALA A 292 20.44 14.67 14.98
C ALA A 292 19.32 14.82 16.03
N TYR A 293 18.74 13.70 16.50
CA TYR A 293 17.57 13.69 17.38
C TYR A 293 17.67 12.61 18.48
N PRO A 294 18.68 12.66 19.37
CA PRO A 294 19.01 11.54 20.26
C PRO A 294 17.91 11.21 21.27
N ASP A 295 17.14 12.20 21.70
CA ASP A 295 16.02 12.02 22.65
C ASP A 295 14.72 11.54 21.99
N LEU A 296 14.60 11.70 20.66
CA LEU A 296 13.38 11.43 19.87
C LEU A 296 13.48 10.14 19.05
N VAL A 297 14.69 9.70 18.75
CA VAL A 297 15.00 8.51 17.94
C VAL A 297 16.09 7.71 18.66
N LYS A 298 15.82 6.45 19.00
CA LYS A 298 16.78 5.57 19.69
C LYS A 298 18.04 5.34 18.87
N ALA A 299 19.14 4.98 19.54
CA ALA A 299 20.32 4.42 18.87
C ALA A 299 19.97 3.12 18.11
N PRO A 300 20.65 2.82 16.98
CA PRO A 300 20.43 1.62 16.19
C PRO A 300 21.43 0.47 16.45
#